data_AF-A0A5J4RT01-F1
#
_entry.id   AF-A0A5J4RT01-F1
#
_cell.length_a   1.000
_cell.length_b   1.000
_cell.length_c   1.000
_cell.angle_alpha   90.00
_cell.angle_beta   90.00
_cell.angle_gamma   90.00
#
_symmetry.space_group_name_H-M   'P 1'
#
loop_
_entity.id
_entity.type
_entity.pdbx_description
1 polymer ?
#
loop_
_entity_poly.entity_id
_entity_poly.type
_entity_poly.pdbx_seq_one_letter_code
_entity_poly.pdbx_strand_id
1 'polypeptide(L)'
;MIVAAIPLSFTSCNDDNYNDDNNDIINNDEWYQSILEEYVNKTVVPTYKALAEAALLMRQANTALSTNPTDAAMQAASDAWMRARIAWEISEAFLFGPVGENALDIDGHVDSWPLDLNDIIEEIAQGGNLTGADAWDKESELIGFHVTEYLLYRDGKTRPVSDLTPAELNYLVAATDALVWDCVLAYVAWVGEENVSSEMKAVFNENPAVVAHLNNN
;
A
#
# COMPACT_ATOMS: atom_id res chain seq x y z
N MET A 1 42.22 -39.15 -9.35
CA MET A 1 41.00 -38.34 -9.19
C MET A 1 41.05 -37.31 -10.32
N ILE A 2 40.37 -37.59 -11.43
CA ILE A 2 40.48 -36.79 -12.66
C ILE A 2 39.42 -35.69 -12.56
N VAL A 3 39.89 -34.45 -12.42
CA VAL A 3 39.05 -33.25 -12.48
C VAL A 3 38.88 -32.89 -13.95
N ALA A 4 37.65 -33.03 -14.46
CA ALA A 4 37.27 -32.55 -15.78
C ALA A 4 36.83 -31.08 -15.63
N ALA A 5 37.64 -30.16 -16.14
CA ALA A 5 37.27 -28.76 -16.29
C ALA A 5 36.63 -28.57 -17.68
N ILE A 6 35.39 -28.09 -17.72
CA ILE A 6 34.69 -27.71 -18.95
C ILE A 6 35.07 -26.26 -19.26
N PRO A 7 35.73 -25.94 -20.39
CA PRO A 7 35.97 -24.57 -20.79
C PRO A 7 34.69 -23.98 -21.39
N LEU A 8 34.15 -22.95 -20.75
CA LEU A 8 33.15 -22.06 -21.34
C LEU A 8 33.86 -21.15 -22.35
N SER A 9 33.62 -21.38 -23.63
CA SER A 9 34.08 -20.51 -24.71
C SER A 9 33.11 -19.33 -24.84
N PHE A 10 33.56 -18.13 -24.49
CA PHE A 10 32.90 -16.89 -24.89
C PHE A 10 33.20 -16.65 -26.37
N THR A 11 32.19 -16.75 -27.23
CA THR A 11 32.31 -16.33 -28.63
C THR A 11 32.12 -14.82 -28.67
N SER A 12 33.22 -14.07 -28.65
CA SER A 12 33.25 -12.69 -29.13
C SER A 12 33.05 -12.73 -30.63
N CYS A 13 31.93 -12.21 -31.12
CA CYS A 13 31.77 -11.92 -32.53
C CYS A 13 32.70 -10.75 -32.86
N ASN A 14 33.61 -10.99 -33.81
CA ASN A 14 34.56 -10.00 -34.32
C ASN A 14 34.05 -9.47 -35.66
N ASP A 15 34.32 -8.19 -35.90
CA ASP A 15 33.69 -7.33 -36.93
C ASP A 15 33.87 -7.81 -38.38
N ASP A 16 32.73 -7.97 -39.06
CA ASP A 16 32.63 -7.90 -40.51
C ASP A 16 31.69 -6.73 -40.87
N ASN A 17 32.26 -5.68 -41.47
CA ASN A 17 31.63 -4.48 -42.05
C ASN A 17 30.10 -4.58 -42.27
N TYR A 18 29.33 -4.15 -41.27
CA TYR A 18 27.93 -3.79 -41.43
C TYR A 18 27.83 -2.26 -41.34
N ASN A 19 28.06 -1.60 -42.48
CA ASN A 19 27.57 -0.23 -42.67
C ASN A 19 26.07 -0.33 -42.96
N ASP A 20 25.29 -0.25 -41.91
CA ASP A 20 23.90 0.16 -41.98
C ASP A 20 23.63 0.97 -40.73
N ASP A 21 23.50 2.28 -40.92
CA ASP A 21 23.05 3.28 -39.97
C ASP A 21 21.59 3.05 -39.54
N ASN A 22 21.21 1.79 -39.32
CA ASN A 22 19.92 1.41 -38.76
C ASN A 22 20.02 1.34 -37.24
N ASN A 23 20.40 2.48 -36.65
CA ASN A 23 19.87 2.87 -35.34
C ASN A 23 18.41 3.29 -35.50
N ASP A 24 17.64 2.42 -36.18
CA ASP A 24 16.21 2.51 -36.33
C ASP A 24 15.67 2.06 -34.97
N ILE A 25 15.75 2.96 -33.98
CA ILE A 25 14.65 3.12 -33.05
C ILE A 25 13.47 3.34 -33.97
N ILE A 26 12.84 2.24 -34.39
CA ILE A 26 11.65 2.26 -35.22
C ILE A 26 10.75 3.27 -34.53
N ASN A 27 10.39 4.32 -35.26
CA ASN A 27 9.47 5.36 -34.84
C ASN A 27 8.09 4.71 -34.65
N ASN A 28 7.99 3.91 -33.60
CA ASN A 28 6.89 3.02 -33.26
C ASN A 28 6.17 3.58 -32.02
N ASP A 29 6.12 4.90 -31.95
CA ASP A 29 5.52 5.67 -30.87
C ASP A 29 4.08 5.18 -30.61
N GLU A 30 3.33 4.82 -31.65
CA GLU A 30 1.99 4.23 -31.53
C GLU A 30 1.99 2.87 -30.81
N TRP A 31 2.96 2.01 -31.07
CA TRP A 31 3.06 0.70 -30.41
C TRP A 31 3.46 0.85 -28.95
N TYR A 32 4.48 1.66 -28.65
CA TYR A 32 4.87 1.95 -27.27
C TYR A 32 3.74 2.61 -26.48
N GLN A 33 3.03 3.55 -27.10
CA GLN A 33 1.83 4.16 -26.51
C GLN A 33 0.77 3.11 -26.19
N SER A 34 0.48 2.17 -27.12
CA SER A 34 -0.51 1.11 -26.87
C SER A 34 -0.12 0.20 -25.70
N ILE A 35 1.16 -0.13 -25.54
CA ILE A 35 1.66 -0.93 -24.42
C ILE A 35 1.45 -0.17 -23.11
N LEU A 36 1.80 1.12 -23.07
CA LEU A 36 1.65 1.95 -21.88
C LEU A 36 0.18 2.15 -21.50
N GLU A 37 -0.69 2.35 -22.49
CA GLU A 37 -2.14 2.42 -22.28
C GLU A 37 -2.70 1.11 -21.70
N GLU A 38 -2.30 -0.04 -22.24
CA GLU A 38 -2.71 -1.33 -21.67
C GLU A 38 -2.14 -1.52 -20.26
N TYR A 39 -0.87 -1.20 -20.05
CA TYR A 39 -0.21 -1.30 -18.74
C TYR A 39 -0.96 -0.49 -17.67
N VAL A 40 -1.26 0.79 -17.95
CA VAL A 40 -2.01 1.66 -17.03
C VAL A 40 -3.42 1.11 -16.79
N ASN A 41 -4.16 0.82 -17.86
CA ASN A 41 -5.58 0.48 -17.77
C ASN A 41 -5.87 -0.96 -17.30
N LYS A 42 -4.91 -1.88 -17.44
CA LYS A 42 -5.08 -3.31 -17.13
C LYS A 42 -4.25 -3.79 -15.95
N THR A 43 -3.24 -3.02 -15.54
CA THR A 43 -2.38 -3.39 -14.40
C THR A 43 -2.45 -2.34 -13.31
N VAL A 44 -2.03 -1.10 -13.57
CA VAL A 44 -1.87 -0.07 -12.54
C VAL A 44 -3.21 0.31 -11.91
N VAL A 45 -4.14 0.81 -12.73
CA VAL A 45 -5.45 1.30 -12.26
C VAL A 45 -6.27 0.19 -11.58
N PRO A 46 -6.40 -1.02 -12.15
CA PRO A 46 -7.11 -2.11 -11.47
C PRO A 46 -6.46 -2.54 -10.14
N THR A 47 -5.13 -2.46 -10.02
CA THR A 47 -4.44 -2.83 -8.76
C THR A 47 -4.76 -1.83 -7.66
N TYR A 48 -4.66 -0.52 -7.90
CA TYR A 48 -5.02 0.47 -6.88
C TYR A 48 -6.51 0.47 -6.55
N LYS A 49 -7.37 0.16 -7.53
CA LYS A 49 -8.79 -0.07 -7.24
C LYS A 49 -8.98 -1.24 -6.28
N ALA A 50 -8.33 -2.38 -6.54
CA ALA A 50 -8.42 -3.57 -5.70
C ALA A 50 -7.86 -3.33 -4.30
N LEU A 51 -6.77 -2.56 -4.18
CA LEU A 51 -6.22 -2.11 -2.91
C LEU A 51 -7.24 -1.26 -2.13
N ALA A 52 -7.81 -0.23 -2.75
CA ALA A 52 -8.80 0.63 -2.11
C ALA A 52 -10.03 -0.17 -1.65
N GLU A 53 -10.56 -1.08 -2.48
CA GLU A 53 -11.67 -1.97 -2.10
C GLU A 53 -11.30 -2.89 -0.94
N ALA A 54 -10.10 -3.46 -0.93
CA ALA A 54 -9.62 -4.31 0.16
C ALA A 54 -9.42 -3.53 1.47
N ALA A 55 -8.93 -2.30 1.40
CA ALA A 55 -8.78 -1.40 2.54
C ALA A 55 -10.15 -1.05 3.15
N LEU A 56 -11.18 -0.78 2.34
CA LEU A 56 -12.54 -0.56 2.83
C LEU A 56 -13.10 -1.77 3.59
N LEU A 57 -12.84 -2.99 3.11
CA LEU A 57 -13.22 -4.22 3.81
C LEU A 57 -12.45 -4.39 5.13
N MET A 58 -11.15 -4.04 5.14
CA MET A 58 -10.34 -4.02 6.36
C MET A 58 -10.89 -3.03 7.39
N ARG A 59 -11.29 -1.83 6.96
CA ARG A 59 -11.96 -0.83 7.82
C ARG A 59 -13.20 -1.41 8.48
N GLN A 60 -14.09 -2.00 7.68
CA GLN A 60 -15.31 -2.62 8.18
C GLN A 60 -15.02 -3.72 9.22
N ALA A 61 -14.02 -4.57 8.96
CA ALA A 61 -13.63 -5.64 9.87
C ALA A 61 -13.02 -5.12 11.18
N ASN A 62 -12.14 -4.12 11.11
CA ASN A 62 -11.51 -3.51 12.30
C ASN A 62 -12.54 -2.72 13.14
N THR A 63 -13.49 -2.01 12.51
CA THR A 63 -14.62 -1.39 13.21
C THR A 63 -15.51 -2.43 13.90
N ALA A 64 -15.80 -3.56 13.23
CA ALA A 64 -16.58 -4.64 13.81
C ALA A 64 -15.86 -5.29 15.01
N LEU A 65 -14.55 -5.52 14.90
CA LEU A 65 -13.70 -5.99 15.99
C LEU A 65 -13.74 -5.05 17.21
N SER A 66 -13.58 -3.75 16.99
CA SER A 66 -13.63 -2.74 18.06
C SER A 66 -15.01 -2.68 18.74
N THR A 67 -16.09 -2.82 17.97
CA THR A 67 -17.47 -2.77 18.48
C THR A 67 -17.89 -4.03 19.23
N ASN A 68 -17.45 -5.21 18.78
CA ASN A 68 -17.77 -6.50 19.38
C ASN A 68 -16.53 -7.43 19.40
N PRO A 69 -15.62 -7.21 20.36
CA PRO A 69 -14.35 -7.93 20.41
C PRO A 69 -14.56 -9.43 20.69
N THR A 70 -14.26 -10.26 19.68
CA THR A 70 -14.29 -11.73 19.77
C THR A 70 -13.14 -12.30 18.95
N ASP A 71 -12.68 -13.50 19.25
CA ASP A 71 -11.63 -14.16 18.44
C ASP A 71 -12.05 -14.34 16.97
N ALA A 72 -13.34 -14.55 16.71
CA ALA A 72 -13.88 -14.61 15.35
C ALA A 72 -13.78 -13.25 14.63
N ALA A 73 -14.06 -12.15 15.31
CA ALA A 73 -13.88 -10.81 14.75
C ALA A 73 -12.39 -10.48 14.55
N MET A 74 -11.53 -10.94 15.45
CA MET A 74 -10.08 -10.78 15.37
C MET A 74 -9.48 -11.52 14.17
N GLN A 75 -9.95 -12.74 13.91
CA GLN A 75 -9.62 -13.48 12.69
C GLN A 75 -10.13 -12.77 11.43
N ALA A 76 -11.37 -12.27 11.44
CA ALA A 76 -11.92 -11.55 10.29
C ALA A 76 -11.14 -10.26 9.97
N ALA A 77 -10.72 -9.52 11.00
CA ALA A 77 -9.85 -8.35 10.90
C ALA A 77 -8.48 -8.71 10.32
N SER A 78 -7.84 -9.76 10.86
CA SER A 78 -6.56 -10.28 10.36
C SER A 78 -6.62 -10.70 8.90
N ASP A 79 -7.67 -11.44 8.50
CA ASP A 79 -7.87 -11.90 7.13
C ASP A 79 -8.12 -10.73 6.17
N ALA A 80 -8.86 -9.71 6.60
CA ALA A 80 -9.10 -8.52 5.81
C ALA A 80 -7.82 -7.68 5.64
N TRP A 81 -7.03 -7.54 6.70
CA TRP A 81 -5.71 -6.92 6.64
C TRP A 81 -4.80 -7.63 5.63
N MET A 82 -4.73 -8.96 5.67
CA MET A 82 -3.89 -9.74 4.75
C MET A 82 -4.30 -9.52 3.28
N ARG A 83 -5.61 -9.40 3.01
CA ARG A 83 -6.09 -9.09 1.65
C ARG A 83 -5.65 -7.72 1.18
N ALA A 84 -5.74 -6.70 2.04
CA ALA A 84 -5.27 -5.36 1.73
C ALA A 84 -3.76 -5.35 1.51
N ARG A 85 -3.00 -6.03 2.38
CA ARG A 85 -1.54 -6.15 2.26
C ARG A 85 -1.12 -6.80 0.95
N ILE A 86 -1.75 -7.91 0.55
CA ILE A 86 -1.47 -8.57 -0.74
C ILE A 86 -1.72 -7.61 -1.91
N ALA A 87 -2.79 -6.81 -1.86
CA ALA A 87 -3.07 -5.84 -2.92
C ALA A 87 -2.02 -4.72 -2.98
N TRP A 88 -1.53 -4.26 -1.82
CA TRP A 88 -0.44 -3.29 -1.72
C TRP A 88 0.87 -3.83 -2.31
N GLU A 89 1.29 -5.02 -1.88
CA GLU A 89 2.54 -5.68 -2.32
C GLU A 89 2.58 -5.91 -3.83
N ILE A 90 1.43 -6.25 -4.44
CA ILE A 90 1.34 -6.38 -5.91
C ILE A 90 1.57 -5.03 -6.62
N SER A 91 1.27 -3.91 -5.95
CA SER A 91 1.47 -2.57 -6.50
C SER A 91 2.91 -2.07 -6.44
N GLU A 92 3.78 -2.71 -5.64
CA GLU A 92 5.14 -2.23 -5.39
C GLU A 92 6.05 -2.29 -6.63
N ALA A 93 5.66 -3.06 -7.65
CA ALA A 93 6.34 -3.05 -8.95
C ALA A 93 6.25 -1.68 -9.68
N PHE A 94 5.41 -0.76 -9.20
CA PHE A 94 5.14 0.52 -9.84
C PHE A 94 4.84 1.66 -8.87
N LEU A 95 5.69 1.82 -7.84
CA LEU A 95 5.73 2.98 -6.94
C LEU A 95 6.28 4.24 -7.61
N PHE A 96 5.62 4.68 -8.67
CA PHE A 96 5.90 5.93 -9.38
C PHE A 96 4.61 6.67 -9.69
N GLY A 97 4.74 7.89 -10.22
CA GLY A 97 3.58 8.74 -10.43
C GLY A 97 3.00 9.17 -9.09
N PRO A 98 1.67 9.18 -8.90
CA PRO A 98 1.05 9.73 -7.71
C PRO A 98 1.48 9.08 -6.39
N VAL A 99 1.77 7.78 -6.39
CA VAL A 99 2.17 7.03 -5.18
C VAL A 99 3.67 7.07 -4.90
N GLY A 100 4.47 7.68 -5.79
CA GLY A 100 5.92 7.71 -5.65
C GLY A 100 6.37 8.60 -4.49
N GLU A 101 7.55 8.30 -3.96
CA GLU A 101 8.19 8.98 -2.81
C GLU A 101 8.23 10.51 -2.94
N ASN A 102 8.38 11.06 -4.15
CA ASN A 102 8.46 12.51 -4.39
C ASN A 102 7.11 13.14 -4.81
N ALA A 103 6.01 12.41 -4.74
CA ALA A 103 4.67 12.88 -5.09
C ALA A 103 3.80 13.01 -3.84
N LEU A 104 2.91 12.05 -3.58
CA LEU A 104 2.03 12.08 -2.40
C LEU A 104 2.64 11.37 -1.18
N ASP A 105 3.85 10.81 -1.30
CA ASP A 105 4.55 10.07 -0.23
C ASP A 105 3.69 8.99 0.45
N ILE A 106 2.83 8.34 -0.34
CA ILE A 106 1.91 7.32 0.15
C ILE A 106 2.67 6.08 0.64
N ASP A 107 3.72 5.67 -0.08
CA ASP A 107 4.56 4.53 0.30
C ASP A 107 5.14 4.68 1.71
N GLY A 108 5.78 5.82 1.98
CA GLY A 108 6.28 6.15 3.31
C GLY A 108 5.18 6.05 4.36
N HIS A 109 4.04 6.70 4.14
CA HIS A 109 2.97 6.80 5.12
C HIS A 109 2.24 5.47 5.41
N VAL A 110 2.08 4.61 4.39
CA VAL A 110 1.34 3.34 4.55
C VAL A 110 2.23 2.15 4.90
N ASP A 111 3.52 2.21 4.59
CA ASP A 111 4.39 1.03 4.65
C ASP A 111 5.78 1.25 5.26
N SER A 112 5.90 2.23 6.16
CA SER A 112 7.15 2.47 6.86
C SER A 112 7.62 1.30 7.72
N TRP A 113 8.90 0.98 7.58
CA TRP A 113 9.61 -0.02 8.38
C TRP A 113 11.07 0.40 8.61
N PRO A 114 11.62 0.29 9.84
CA PRO A 114 11.02 -0.27 11.06
C PRO A 114 10.05 0.68 11.78
N LEU A 115 9.19 0.11 12.63
CA LEU A 115 8.29 0.87 13.52
C LEU A 115 9.05 1.50 14.70
N ASP A 116 8.56 2.64 15.20
CA ASP A 116 8.94 3.15 16.53
C ASP A 116 8.01 2.56 17.61
N LEU A 117 8.38 1.36 18.09
CA LEU A 117 7.58 0.66 19.10
C LEU A 117 7.50 1.40 20.43
N ASN A 118 8.48 2.22 20.79
CA ASN A 118 8.43 2.95 22.06
C ASN A 118 7.34 4.02 21.98
N ASP A 119 7.35 4.82 20.91
CA ASP A 119 6.38 5.88 20.70
C ASP A 119 4.97 5.32 20.48
N ILE A 120 4.82 4.21 19.75
CA ILE A 120 3.53 3.50 19.63
C ILE A 120 3.01 3.09 21.01
N ILE A 121 3.85 2.50 21.86
CA ILE A 121 3.44 2.07 23.21
C ILE A 121 3.09 3.27 24.09
N GLU A 122 3.86 4.36 24.01
CA GLU A 122 3.58 5.59 24.75
C GLU A 122 2.24 6.22 24.33
N GLU A 123 1.98 6.32 23.03
CA GLU A 123 0.73 6.84 22.49
C GLU A 123 -0.48 5.99 22.90
N ILE A 124 -0.38 4.66 22.83
CA ILE A 124 -1.42 3.75 23.33
C ILE A 124 -1.65 3.96 24.83
N ALA A 125 -0.57 4.14 25.61
CA ALA A 125 -0.65 4.31 27.05
C ALA A 125 -1.30 5.64 27.49
N GLN A 126 -1.30 6.67 26.63
CA GLN A 126 -2.02 7.92 26.89
C GLN A 126 -3.54 7.68 27.02
N GLY A 127 -4.07 6.61 26.43
CA GLY A 127 -5.47 6.17 26.57
C GLY A 127 -6.50 7.17 26.04
N GLY A 128 -6.07 8.11 25.20
CA GLY A 128 -6.93 9.07 24.50
C GLY A 128 -7.79 8.41 23.43
N ASN A 129 -8.81 9.13 22.96
CA ASN A 129 -9.60 8.71 21.81
C ASN A 129 -8.95 9.24 20.53
N LEU A 130 -7.89 8.56 20.07
CA LEU A 130 -7.20 8.89 18.83
C LEU A 130 -8.20 8.78 17.68
N THR A 131 -8.30 9.82 16.87
CA THR A 131 -9.12 9.81 15.65
C THR A 131 -8.29 9.41 14.44
N GLY A 132 -8.95 9.02 13.34
CA GLY A 132 -8.24 8.78 12.08
C GLY A 132 -7.43 9.99 11.61
N ALA A 133 -7.94 11.21 11.81
CA ALA A 133 -7.24 12.44 11.44
C ALA A 133 -5.97 12.64 12.30
N ASP A 134 -6.08 12.42 13.62
CA ASP A 134 -4.91 12.47 14.50
C ASP A 134 -3.87 11.40 14.14
N ALA A 135 -4.30 10.23 13.64
CA ALA A 135 -3.40 9.18 13.17
C ALA A 135 -2.77 9.52 11.82
N TRP A 136 -3.51 10.09 10.88
CA TRP A 136 -3.01 10.51 9.57
C TRP A 136 -1.99 11.66 9.66
N ASP A 137 -2.02 12.45 10.73
CA ASP A 137 -1.02 13.50 10.99
C ASP A 137 0.23 12.96 11.74
N LYS A 138 0.35 11.65 11.98
CA LYS A 138 1.52 11.06 12.66
C LYS A 138 2.68 10.81 11.71
N GLU A 139 3.87 10.70 12.30
CA GLU A 139 5.04 10.16 11.62
C GLU A 139 4.77 8.73 11.14
N SER A 140 5.30 8.39 9.97
CA SER A 140 4.98 7.16 9.26
C SER A 140 5.32 5.88 10.04
N GLU A 141 6.33 5.92 10.91
CA GLU A 141 6.72 4.79 11.76
C GLU A 141 5.71 4.44 12.87
N LEU A 142 4.67 5.26 13.05
CA LEU A 142 3.62 5.09 14.06
C LEU A 142 2.28 4.60 13.49
N ILE A 143 2.15 4.41 12.18
CA ILE A 143 0.89 4.02 11.52
C ILE A 143 1.12 3.02 10.38
N GLY A 144 0.15 2.90 9.45
CA GLY A 144 0.29 2.07 8.27
C GLY A 144 0.06 0.56 8.50
N PHE A 145 0.44 -0.22 7.50
CA PHE A 145 0.26 -1.67 7.47
C PHE A 145 0.94 -2.36 8.64
N HIS A 146 2.17 -1.97 8.97
CA HIS A 146 2.96 -2.65 10.00
C HIS A 146 2.47 -2.36 11.42
N VAL A 147 1.91 -1.18 11.70
CA VAL A 147 1.28 -0.93 13.01
C VAL A 147 -0.03 -1.69 13.15
N THR A 148 -0.86 -1.71 12.11
CA THR A 148 -2.07 -2.53 12.13
C THR A 148 -1.75 -4.03 12.19
N GLU A 149 -0.66 -4.48 11.57
CA GLU A 149 -0.12 -5.84 11.71
C GLU A 149 0.28 -6.15 13.16
N TYR A 150 1.05 -5.27 13.80
CA TYR A 150 1.49 -5.42 15.19
C TYR A 150 0.30 -5.59 16.17
N LEU A 151 -0.80 -4.89 15.89
CA LEU A 151 -2.03 -4.96 16.68
C LEU A 151 -2.83 -6.24 16.40
N LEU A 152 -2.75 -6.80 15.19
CA LEU A 152 -3.52 -7.99 14.77
C LEU A 152 -2.78 -9.33 14.91
N TYR A 153 -1.45 -9.32 14.83
CA TYR A 153 -0.62 -10.52 14.73
C TYR A 153 0.46 -10.59 15.82
N ARG A 154 0.85 -11.83 16.15
CA ARG A 154 1.98 -12.16 17.02
C ARG A 154 2.56 -13.49 16.57
N ASP A 155 3.88 -13.55 16.37
CA ASP A 155 4.61 -14.76 15.99
C ASP A 155 4.00 -15.50 14.78
N GLY A 156 3.57 -14.73 13.77
CA GLY A 156 2.98 -15.25 12.53
C GLY A 156 1.56 -15.81 12.68
N LYS A 157 0.86 -15.49 13.77
CA LYS A 157 -0.53 -15.89 14.02
C LYS A 157 -1.38 -14.69 14.40
N THR A 158 -2.66 -14.74 14.07
CA THR A 158 -3.65 -13.83 14.63
C THR A 158 -3.58 -13.88 16.16
N ARG A 159 -3.49 -12.71 16.80
CA ARG A 159 -3.55 -12.59 18.27
C ARG A 159 -4.93 -13.03 18.78
N PRO A 160 -5.06 -13.63 19.97
CA PRO A 160 -6.36 -13.76 20.62
C PRO A 160 -6.89 -12.37 20.97
N VAL A 161 -8.21 -12.17 20.92
CA VAL A 161 -8.81 -10.84 21.18
C VAL A 161 -8.55 -10.36 22.61
N SER A 162 -8.34 -11.29 23.54
CA SER A 162 -8.01 -10.99 24.94
C SER A 162 -6.68 -10.27 25.12
N ASP A 163 -5.82 -10.28 24.09
CA ASP A 163 -4.54 -9.57 24.12
C ASP A 163 -4.70 -8.09 23.79
N LEU A 164 -5.86 -7.63 23.32
CA LEU A 164 -6.09 -6.23 22.96
C LEU A 164 -6.83 -5.50 24.08
N THR A 165 -6.24 -4.41 24.52
CA THR A 165 -6.86 -3.43 25.40
C THR A 165 -7.81 -2.51 24.62
N PRO A 166 -8.73 -1.81 25.29
CA PRO A 166 -9.55 -0.78 24.64
C PRO A 166 -8.74 0.32 23.95
N ALA A 167 -7.57 0.68 24.50
CA ALA A 167 -6.68 1.68 23.91
C ALA A 167 -6.03 1.15 22.61
N GLU A 168 -5.57 -0.10 22.60
CA GLU A 168 -5.07 -0.75 21.37
C GLU A 168 -6.17 -0.88 20.30
N LEU A 169 -7.41 -1.16 20.70
CA LEU A 169 -8.54 -1.20 19.76
C LEU A 169 -8.86 0.19 19.18
N ASN A 170 -8.78 1.26 19.98
CA ASN A 170 -8.91 2.62 19.46
C ASN A 170 -7.77 2.96 18.49
N TYR A 171 -6.52 2.64 18.85
CA TYR A 171 -5.37 2.87 17.99
C TYR A 171 -5.50 2.11 16.66
N LEU A 172 -5.91 0.83 16.72
CA LEU A 172 -6.15 0.01 15.53
C LEU A 172 -7.15 0.70 14.59
N VAL A 173 -8.28 1.19 15.11
CA VAL A 173 -9.29 1.86 14.29
C VAL A 173 -8.76 3.17 13.71
N ALA A 174 -8.07 3.99 14.50
CA ALA A 174 -7.51 5.25 14.04
C ALA A 174 -6.44 5.06 12.95
N ALA A 175 -5.48 4.15 13.16
CA ALA A 175 -4.47 3.81 12.16
C ALA A 175 -5.10 3.17 10.92
N THR A 176 -6.20 2.41 11.07
CA THR A 176 -6.95 1.86 9.93
C THR A 176 -7.60 2.97 9.10
N ASP A 177 -8.22 3.97 9.74
CA ASP A 177 -8.83 5.09 9.04
C ASP A 177 -7.79 5.86 8.20
N ALA A 178 -6.64 6.18 8.79
CA ALA A 178 -5.52 6.82 8.09
C ALA A 178 -5.07 6.00 6.86
N LEU A 179 -4.75 4.73 7.08
CA LEU A 179 -4.31 3.80 6.03
C LEU A 179 -5.35 3.66 4.90
N VAL A 180 -6.64 3.63 5.24
CA VAL A 180 -7.72 3.54 4.24
C VAL A 180 -7.80 4.80 3.40
N TRP A 181 -7.64 5.98 4.01
CA TRP A 181 -7.63 7.23 3.25
C TRP A 181 -6.47 7.28 2.26
N ASP A 182 -5.28 6.81 2.61
CA ASP A 182 -4.15 6.73 1.68
C ASP A 182 -4.36 5.71 0.57
N CYS A 183 -4.91 4.53 0.89
CA CYS A 183 -5.24 3.53 -0.12
C CYS A 183 -6.28 4.06 -1.13
N VAL A 184 -7.27 4.82 -0.65
CA VAL A 184 -8.26 5.47 -1.50
C VAL A 184 -7.63 6.63 -2.28
N LEU A 185 -6.80 7.45 -1.64
CA LEU A 185 -6.05 8.54 -2.28
C LEU A 185 -5.19 8.01 -3.43
N ALA A 186 -4.48 6.89 -3.24
CA ALA A 186 -3.70 6.25 -4.30
C ALA A 186 -4.56 5.98 -5.53
N TYR A 187 -5.73 5.39 -5.36
CA TYR A 187 -6.64 5.14 -6.48
C TYR A 187 -7.19 6.43 -7.10
N VAL A 188 -7.68 7.36 -6.26
CA VAL A 188 -8.21 8.67 -6.71
C VAL A 188 -7.16 9.44 -7.51
N ALA A 189 -5.90 9.43 -7.10
CA ALA A 189 -4.85 10.19 -7.77
C ALA A 189 -4.51 9.64 -9.17
N TRP A 190 -4.78 8.34 -9.42
CA TRP A 190 -4.64 7.75 -10.75
C TRP A 190 -5.82 8.00 -11.68
N VAL A 191 -7.05 8.05 -11.14
CA VAL A 191 -8.27 8.07 -11.99
C VAL A 191 -9.11 9.33 -11.88
N GLY A 192 -8.86 10.21 -10.91
CA GLY A 192 -9.72 11.36 -10.60
C GLY A 192 -10.94 10.98 -9.75
N GLU A 193 -11.33 11.87 -8.84
CA GLU A 193 -12.45 11.68 -7.90
C GLU A 193 -13.79 11.42 -8.63
N GLU A 194 -14.01 12.00 -9.80
CA GLU A 194 -15.21 11.79 -10.62
C GLU A 194 -15.37 10.35 -11.12
N ASN A 195 -14.28 9.58 -11.16
CA ASN A 195 -14.24 8.23 -11.73
C ASN A 195 -14.24 7.11 -10.67
N VAL A 196 -14.31 7.45 -9.38
CA VAL A 196 -14.41 6.46 -8.29
C VAL A 196 -15.85 6.22 -7.83
N SER A 197 -16.09 5.16 -7.05
CA SER A 197 -17.41 4.85 -6.51
C SER A 197 -17.90 5.93 -5.54
N SER A 198 -19.21 6.02 -5.30
CA SER A 198 -19.75 6.97 -4.32
C SER A 198 -19.25 6.69 -2.89
N GLU A 199 -18.98 5.43 -2.56
CA GLU A 199 -18.38 5.04 -1.27
C GLU A 199 -16.94 5.56 -1.15
N MET A 200 -16.10 5.28 -2.15
CA MET A 200 -14.71 5.79 -2.16
C MET A 200 -14.67 7.30 -2.16
N LYS A 201 -15.58 7.96 -2.88
CA LYS A 201 -15.71 9.42 -2.86
C LYS A 201 -16.06 9.93 -1.47
N ALA A 202 -16.99 9.29 -0.78
CA ALA A 202 -17.33 9.68 0.59
C ALA A 202 -16.11 9.54 1.50
N VAL A 203 -15.42 8.38 1.43
CA VAL A 203 -14.23 8.09 2.24
C VAL A 203 -13.08 9.06 1.96
N PHE A 204 -12.79 9.36 0.70
CA PHE A 204 -11.79 10.35 0.30
C PHE A 204 -12.07 11.74 0.91
N ASN A 205 -13.35 12.12 1.01
CA ASN A 205 -13.77 13.40 1.55
C ASN A 205 -13.99 13.42 3.07
N GLU A 206 -13.75 12.30 3.79
CA GLU A 206 -13.89 12.26 5.25
C GLU A 206 -12.82 13.10 5.96
N ASN A 207 -11.59 13.12 5.43
CA ASN A 207 -10.49 13.92 5.93
C ASN A 207 -10.14 15.04 4.93
N PRO A 208 -10.50 16.31 5.20
CA PRO A 208 -10.15 17.43 4.33
C PRO A 208 -8.64 17.62 4.12
N ALA A 209 -7.79 17.16 5.04
CA ALA A 209 -6.34 17.23 4.89
C ALA A 209 -5.85 16.33 3.75
N VAL A 210 -6.42 15.14 3.58
CA VAL A 210 -6.12 14.21 2.48
C VAL A 210 -6.49 14.83 1.13
N VAL A 211 -7.66 15.47 1.05
CA VAL A 211 -8.10 16.19 -0.16
C VAL A 211 -7.17 17.37 -0.45
N ALA A 212 -6.76 18.12 0.57
CA ALA A 212 -5.81 19.21 0.42
C ALA A 212 -4.44 18.71 -0.04
N HIS A 213 -3.98 17.56 0.48
CA HIS A 213 -2.72 16.92 0.10
C HIS A 213 -2.68 16.58 -1.39
N LEU A 214 -3.76 15.99 -1.93
CA LEU A 214 -3.86 15.74 -3.37
C LEU A 214 -3.82 17.03 -4.20
N ASN A 215 -4.46 18.11 -3.74
CA ASN A 215 -4.53 19.35 -4.52
C ASN A 215 -3.23 20.17 -4.48
N ASN A 216 -2.37 19.93 -3.48
CA ASN A 216 -1.14 20.69 -3.27
C ASN A 216 0.08 20.08 -3.96
N ASN A 217 -0.03 18.84 -4.46
CA ASN A 217 1.05 18.07 -5.09
C ASN A 217 0.66 17.64 -6.51
#